data_AF-A0A433CR47-F1
#
_entry.id   AF-A0A433CR47-F1
#
_cell.length_a   1.000
_cell.length_b   1.000
_cell.length_c   1.000
_cell.angle_alpha   90.00
_cell.angle_beta   90.00
_cell.angle_gamma   90.00
#
_symmetry.space_group_name_H-M   'P 1'
#
loop_
_entity.id
_entity.type
_entity.pdbx_description
1 polymer ?
#
loop_
_entity_poly.entity_id
_entity_poly.type
_entity_poly.pdbx_seq_one_letter_code
_entity_poly.pdbx_strand_id
1 'polypeptide(L)' 'MDLNFKKPEEVVTLLCERLRKERLYLEMTQADVATRAGISVNTVSNLEAGRNVSFENLV' A
#
# COMPACT_ATOMS: atom_id res chain seq x y z
N MET A 1 4.05 1.45 -22.42
CA MET A 1 3.73 1.54 -20.98
C MET A 1 4.99 2.05 -20.32
N ASP A 2 5.13 3.38 -20.27
CA ASP A 2 6.32 4.05 -19.74
C ASP A 2 6.40 3.81 -18.23
N LEU A 3 7.16 2.79 -17.84
CA LEU A 3 7.58 2.55 -16.45
C LEU A 3 8.73 3.49 -16.09
N ASN A 4 8.60 4.77 -16.44
CA ASN A 4 9.52 5.81 -16.01
C ASN A 4 9.13 6.16 -14.57
N PHE A 5 9.52 5.30 -13.62
CA PHE A 5 9.21 5.44 -12.21
C PHE A 5 9.82 6.75 -11.69
N LYS A 6 9.01 7.80 -11.72
CA LYS A 6 9.34 9.08 -11.11
C LYS A 6 9.24 8.88 -9.61
N LYS A 7 10.39 8.64 -8.98
CA LYS A 7 10.58 8.54 -7.52
C LYS A 7 9.83 7.36 -6.84
N PRO A 8 10.49 6.65 -5.91
CA PRO A 8 9.86 5.53 -5.19
C PRO A 8 8.56 5.89 -4.47
N GLU A 9 8.39 7.16 -4.07
CA GLU A 9 7.19 7.68 -3.41
C GLU A 9 5.94 7.68 -4.31
N GLU A 10 6.07 7.98 -5.60
CA GLU A 10 4.92 7.96 -6.52
C GLU A 10 4.47 6.52 -6.80
N VAL A 11 5.43 5.59 -6.89
CA VAL A 11 5.15 4.15 -7.07
C VAL A 11 4.36 3.60 -5.90
N VAL A 12 4.81 3.94 -4.69
CA VAL A 12 4.11 3.58 -3.46
C VAL A 12 2.69 4.15 -3.46
N THR A 13 2.52 5.43 -3.79
CA THR A 13 1.20 6.07 -3.78
C THR A 13 0.23 5.35 -4.73
N LEU A 14 0.69 5.02 -5.93
CA LEU A 14 -0.05 4.23 -6.91
C LEU A 14 -0.41 2.82 -6.40
N LEU A 15 0.53 2.15 -5.73
CA LEU A 15 0.30 0.82 -5.14
C LEU A 15 -0.70 0.89 -4.00
N CYS A 16 -0.61 1.88 -3.11
CA CYS A 16 -1.55 2.07 -2.01
C CYS A 16 -2.96 2.41 -2.50
N GLU A 17 -3.10 3.23 -3.53
CA GLU A 17 -4.41 3.51 -4.14
C GLU A 17 -5.03 2.26 -4.74
N ARG A 18 -4.23 1.42 -5.42
CA ARG A 18 -4.69 0.14 -5.96
C ARG A 18 -5.09 -0.82 -4.85
N LEU A 19 -4.26 -0.94 -3.82
CA LEU A 19 -4.51 -1.77 -2.64
C LEU A 19 -5.84 -1.39 -1.98
N ARG A 20 -6.11 -0.09 -1.83
CA ARG A 20 -7.37 0.43 -1.27
C ARG A 20 -8.57 0.11 -2.15
N LYS A 21 -8.44 0.22 -3.47
CA LYS A 21 -9.51 -0.15 -4.42
C LYS A 21 -9.81 -1.65 -4.35
N GLU A 22 -8.80 -2.49 -4.32
CA GLU A 22 -8.97 -3.93 -4.16
C GLU A 22 -9.57 -4.29 -2.80
N ARG A 23 -9.16 -3.60 -1.73
CA ARG A 23 -9.73 -3.76 -0.39
C ARG A 23 -11.24 -3.48 -0.39
N LEU A 24 -11.66 -2.36 -1.01
CA LEU A 24 -13.08 -2.00 -1.12
C LEU A 24 -13.85 -2.95 -2.04
N TYR A 25 -13.23 -3.42 -3.11
CA TYR A 25 -13.85 -4.38 -4.04
C TYR A 25 -14.09 -5.75 -3.40
N LEU A 26 -13.17 -6.20 -2.55
CA LEU A 26 -13.23 -7.48 -1.85
C LEU A 26 -13.90 -7.38 -0.47
N GLU A 27 -14.48 -6.24 -0.11
CA GLU A 27 -15.08 -5.97 1.21
C GLU A 27 -14.14 -6.30 2.39
N MET A 28 -12.84 -6.11 2.18
CA MET A 28 -11.80 -6.42 3.15
C MET A 28 -11.58 -5.28 4.14
N THR A 29 -11.22 -5.64 5.37
CA THR A 29 -10.71 -4.67 6.35
C THR A 29 -9.22 -4.44 6.14
N GLN A 30 -8.69 -3.34 6.71
CA GLN A 30 -7.25 -3.10 6.73
C GLN A 30 -6.50 -4.23 7.45
N ALA A 31 -7.13 -4.89 8.43
CA ALA A 31 -6.57 -6.04 9.11
C ALA A 31 -6.44 -7.25 8.18
N ASP A 32 -7.43 -7.51 7.33
CA ASP A 32 -7.36 -8.61 6.35
C ASP A 32 -6.25 -8.39 5.32
N VAL A 33 -6.07 -7.14 4.88
CA VAL A 33 -4.97 -6.75 3.97
C VAL A 33 -3.63 -6.92 4.68
N ALA A 34 -3.51 -6.47 5.93
CA ALA A 34 -2.30 -6.55 6.74
C ALA A 34 -1.87 -8.01 6.96
N THR A 35 -2.82 -8.86 7.37
CA THR A 35 -2.58 -10.30 7.56
C THR A 35 -2.18 -10.99 6.26
N ARG A 36 -2.80 -10.65 5.13
CA ARG A 36 -2.41 -11.21 3.82
C ARG A 36 -1.05 -10.73 3.32
N ALA A 37 -0.72 -9.47 3.57
CA ALA A 37 0.55 -8.88 3.17
C ALA A 37 1.68 -9.16 4.18
N GLY A 38 1.38 -9.75 5.34
CA GLY A 38 2.37 -10.04 6.38
C GLY A 38 2.90 -8.79 7.08
N ILE A 39 2.20 -7.67 6.99
CA ILE A 39 2.60 -6.38 7.59
C ILE A 39 1.65 -5.96 8.70
N SER A 40 2.05 -4.98 9.50
CA SER A 40 1.17 -4.44 10.55
C SER A 40 0.00 -3.65 9.95
N VAL A 41 -1.17 -3.72 10.59
CA VAL A 41 -2.35 -2.91 10.22
C VAL A 41 -2.02 -1.41 10.22
N ASN A 42 -1.17 -0.96 11.15
CA ASN A 42 -0.68 0.42 11.18
C ASN A 42 0.14 0.77 9.92
N THR A 43 0.93 -0.17 9.40
CA THR A 43 1.65 -0.01 8.14
C THR A 43 0.68 0.12 6.97
N VAL A 44 -0.36 -0.73 6.90
CA VAL A 44 -1.43 -0.62 5.88
C VAL A 44 -2.17 0.72 5.98
N SER A 45 -2.50 1.18 7.18
CA SER A 45 -3.19 2.45 7.36
C SER A 45 -2.31 3.63 6.97
N ASN A 46 -1.01 3.59 7.26
CA ASN A 46 -0.03 4.59 6.85
C ASN A 46 0.19 4.58 5.33
N LEU A 47 0.29 3.38 4.74
CA LEU A 47 0.34 3.14 3.30
C LEU A 47 -0.88 3.75 2.59
N GLU A 48 -2.10 3.38 3.00
CA GLU A 48 -3.35 3.90 2.43
C GLU A 48 -3.56 5.41 2.68
N ALA A 49 -2.89 5.99 3.68
CA ALA A 49 -2.91 7.42 3.98
C ALA A 49 -1.75 8.20 3.31
N GLY A 50 -0.85 7.52 2.59
CA GLY A 50 0.31 8.14 1.95
C GLY A 50 1.33 8.72 2.94
N ARG A 51 1.36 8.23 4.19
CA ARG A 51 2.29 8.70 5.23
C ARG A 51 3.32 7.62 5.54
N ASN A 52 4.60 8.02 5.59
CA ASN A 52 5.71 7.23 6.14
C ASN A 52 5.99 5.88 5.45
N VAL A 53 5.90 5.86 4.12
CA VAL A 53 6.17 4.67 3.34
C VAL A 53 7.57 4.73 2.74
N SER A 54 8.55 4.30 3.52
CA SER A 54 9.87 3.99 2.98
C SER A 54 9.88 2.54 2.50
N PHE A 55 10.45 2.29 1.32
CA PHE A 55 10.61 0.95 0.71
C PHE A 55 11.43 -0.01 1.61
N GLU A 56 12.16 0.52 2.59
CA GLU A 56 12.88 -0.25 3.62
C GLU A 56 11.96 -1.11 4.50
N ASN A 57 10.68 -0.76 4.64
CA ASN A 57 9.72 -1.55 5.42
C ASN A 57 9.10 -2.71 4.61
N LEU A 58 9.49 -2.91 3.35
CA LEU A 58 9.02 -3.97 2.48
C LEU A 58 10.02 -5.13 2.37
N VAL A 59 10.70 -5.47 3.48
CA VAL A 59 11.66 -6.60 3.62
C VAL A 59 10.98 -7.79 4.27
#